data_AF-A0A7W1WN64-F1
#
_entry.id   AF-A0A7W1WN64-F1
#
_cell.length_a   1.000
_cell.length_b   1.000
_cell.length_c   1.000
_cell.angle_alpha   90.00
_cell.angle_beta   90.00
_cell.angle_gamma   90.00
#
_symmetry.space_group_name_H-M   'P 1'
#
loop_
_entity.id
_entity.type
_entity.pdbx_description
1 polymer ?
#
loop_
_entity_poly.entity_id
_entity_poly.type
_entity_poly.pdbx_seq_one_letter_code
_entity_poly.pdbx_strand_id
1 'polypeptide(L)'
;MGTLDMAEILLDAYHLADQINESEEVQAYLNLRKKLKEDPEAQKLIREFQKLKERYEEAQRFGIFHPNYHESKNQAESFLKQMRAHPVIGSFLEAEEKLDHLLYQVSSMIARSVSESVKVPVNDMGKGSKKGRKACGDR
;
A
#
# COMPACT_ATOMS: atom_id res chain seq x y z
N MET A 1 24.12 -17.24 28.75
CA MET A 1 23.31 -16.50 27.77
C MET A 1 24.14 -16.39 26.52
N GLY A 2 23.84 -17.21 25.51
CA GLY A 2 24.61 -17.24 24.27
C GLY A 2 24.53 -15.89 23.59
N THR A 3 25.67 -15.36 23.16
CA THR A 3 25.73 -14.27 22.21
C THR A 3 24.92 -14.70 20.99
N LEU A 4 23.85 -13.97 20.65
CA LEU A 4 23.15 -14.17 19.39
C LEU A 4 24.20 -14.10 18.28
N ASP A 5 24.34 -15.17 17.50
CA ASP A 5 25.18 -15.12 16.32
C ASP A 5 24.43 -14.29 15.27
N MET A 6 24.84 -13.03 15.17
CA MET A 6 24.27 -12.11 14.19
C MET A 6 24.45 -12.62 12.76
N ALA A 7 25.47 -13.46 12.51
CA ALA A 7 25.66 -14.08 11.20
C ALA A 7 24.54 -15.10 10.88
N GLU A 8 24.13 -15.91 11.85
CA GLU A 8 23.02 -16.86 11.69
C GLU A 8 21.70 -16.13 11.40
N ILE A 9 21.38 -15.07 12.16
CA ILE A 9 20.15 -14.28 11.96
C ILE A 9 20.13 -13.62 10.57
N LEU A 10 21.26 -13.08 10.12
CA LEU A 10 21.36 -12.48 8.80
C LEU A 10 21.17 -13.52 7.70
N LEU A 11 21.75 -14.71 7.86
CA LEU A 11 21.60 -15.80 6.89
C LEU A 11 20.15 -16.26 6.80
N ASP A 12 19.47 -16.45 7.93
CA ASP A 12 18.04 -16.81 7.97
C ASP A 12 17.16 -15.72 7.34
N ALA A 13 17.49 -14.45 7.56
CA ALA A 13 16.79 -13.34 6.92
C ALA A 13 16.95 -13.33 5.39
N TYR A 14 18.14 -13.66 4.87
CA TYR A 14 18.35 -13.81 3.43
C TYR A 14 17.55 -14.98 2.87
N HIS A 15 17.58 -16.14 3.53
CA HIS A 15 16.79 -17.30 3.09
C HIS A 15 15.29 -16.98 3.06
N LEU A 16 14.77 -16.30 4.08
CA LEU A 16 13.37 -15.86 4.09
C LEU A 16 13.07 -14.88 2.95
N ALA A 17 13.98 -13.94 2.67
CA ALA A 17 13.81 -12.99 1.56
C ALA A 17 13.74 -13.68 0.20
N ASP A 18 14.60 -14.68 -0.03
CA ASP A 18 14.60 -15.47 -1.25
C ASP A 18 13.28 -16.25 -1.40
N GLN A 19 12.80 -16.89 -0.33
CA GLN A 19 11.52 -17.59 -0.32
C GLN A 19 10.33 -16.68 -0.63
N ILE A 20 10.32 -15.47 -0.09
CA ILE A 20 9.28 -14.47 -0.40
C ILE A 20 9.37 -14.09 -1.88
N ASN A 21 10.56 -13.89 -2.42
CA ASN A 21 10.74 -13.49 -3.82
C ASN A 21 10.33 -14.60 -4.81
N GLU A 22 10.44 -15.86 -4.41
CA GLU A 22 9.98 -17.03 -5.16
C GLU A 22 8.47 -17.31 -5.01
N SER A 23 7.77 -16.59 -4.12
CA SER A 23 6.35 -16.80 -3.88
C SER A 23 5.48 -16.45 -5.10
N GLU A 24 4.34 -17.12 -5.22
CA GLU A 24 3.39 -16.90 -6.32
C GLU A 24 2.89 -15.46 -6.36
N GLU A 25 2.69 -14.83 -5.19
CA GLU A 25 2.24 -13.45 -5.06
C GLU A 25 3.25 -12.46 -5.65
N VAL A 26 4.55 -12.63 -5.35
CA VAL A 26 5.61 -11.78 -5.92
C VAL A 26 5.71 -11.98 -7.42
N GLN A 27 5.68 -13.22 -7.90
CA GLN A 27 5.75 -13.51 -9.33
C GLN A 27 4.54 -12.93 -10.08
N ALA A 28 3.34 -13.08 -9.54
CA ALA A 28 2.12 -12.49 -10.10
C ALA A 28 2.21 -10.96 -10.16
N TYR A 29 2.64 -10.33 -9.08
CA TYR A 29 2.85 -8.88 -9.02
C TYR A 29 3.87 -8.40 -10.06
N LEU A 30 5.04 -9.04 -10.17
CA LEU A 30 6.08 -8.66 -11.12
C LEU A 30 5.60 -8.79 -12.58
N ASN A 31 4.86 -9.86 -12.89
CA ASN A 31 4.32 -10.08 -14.22
C ASN A 31 3.24 -9.04 -14.58
N LEU A 32 2.33 -8.75 -13.66
CA LEU A 32 1.29 -7.72 -13.86
C LEU A 32 1.89 -6.32 -13.93
N ARG A 33 2.95 -6.04 -13.16
CA ARG A 33 3.69 -4.78 -13.24
C ARG A 33 4.32 -4.57 -14.62
N LYS A 34 4.85 -5.63 -15.24
CA LYS A 34 5.35 -5.58 -16.62
C LYS A 34 4.21 -5.32 -17.61
N LYS A 35 3.13 -6.10 -17.53
CA LYS A 35 1.94 -5.92 -18.39
C LYS A 35 1.36 -4.50 -18.29
N LEU A 36 1.28 -3.95 -17.08
CA LEU A 36 0.79 -2.60 -16.84
C LEU A 36 1.68 -1.53 -17.49
N LYS A 37 3.00 -1.73 -17.54
CA LYS A 37 3.95 -0.82 -18.19
C LYS A 37 3.88 -0.91 -19.71
N GLU A 38 3.61 -2.09 -20.25
CA GLU A 38 3.52 -2.35 -21.69
C GLU A 38 2.17 -1.93 -22.27
N ASP A 39 1.13 -1.83 -21.45
CA ASP A 39 -0.21 -1.41 -21.85
C ASP A 39 -0.33 0.12 -22.00
N PRO A 40 -0.47 0.64 -23.24
CA PRO A 40 -0.54 2.08 -23.48
C PRO A 40 -1.84 2.71 -22.98
N GLU A 41 -2.95 1.97 -22.96
CA GLU A 41 -4.24 2.48 -22.46
C GLU A 41 -4.20 2.63 -20.95
N ALA A 42 -3.68 1.62 -20.24
CA ALA A 42 -3.48 1.68 -18.80
C ALA A 42 -2.55 2.84 -18.42
N GLN A 43 -1.44 3.02 -19.13
CA GLN A 43 -0.52 4.14 -18.89
C GLN A 43 -1.19 5.51 -19.13
N LYS A 44 -2.07 5.61 -20.14
CA LYS A 44 -2.82 6.83 -20.41
C LYS A 44 -3.78 7.15 -19.26
N LEU A 45 -4.54 6.16 -18.78
CA LEU A 45 -5.44 6.31 -17.63
C LEU A 45 -4.68 6.73 -16.37
N ILE A 46 -3.52 6.13 -16.09
CA ILE A 46 -2.68 6.49 -14.95
C ILE A 46 -2.22 7.96 -15.02
N ARG A 47 -1.79 8.43 -16.20
CA ARG A 47 -1.37 9.83 -16.39
C ARG A 47 -2.54 10.81 -16.22
N GLU A 48 -3.71 10.45 -16.71
CA GLU A 48 -4.93 11.26 -16.53
C GLU A 48 -5.32 11.32 -15.05
N PHE A 49 -5.27 10.19 -14.34
CA PHE A 49 -5.53 10.14 -12.90
C PHE A 49 -4.54 11.00 -12.11
N GLN A 50 -3.25 10.99 -12.45
CA GLN A 50 -2.24 11.84 -11.80
C GLN A 50 -2.58 13.33 -11.93
N LYS A 51 -3.00 13.79 -13.12
CA LYS A 51 -3.44 15.18 -13.32
C LYS A 51 -4.67 15.54 -12.50
N LEU A 52 -5.64 14.63 -12.40
CA LEU A 52 -6.82 14.85 -11.54
C LEU A 52 -6.42 14.90 -10.06
N LYS A 53 -5.48 14.05 -9.64
CA LYS A 53 -4.96 14.02 -8.28
C LYS A 53 -4.24 15.31 -7.92
N GLU A 54 -3.41 15.85 -8.81
CA GLU A 54 -2.74 17.15 -8.63
C GLU A 54 -3.75 18.27 -8.41
N ARG A 55 -4.81 18.35 -9.24
CA ARG A 55 -5.90 19.33 -9.08
C ARG A 55 -6.62 19.18 -7.73
N TYR A 56 -6.86 17.94 -7.31
CA TYR A 56 -7.46 17.66 -6.01
C TYR A 56 -6.53 18.06 -4.86
N GLU A 57 -5.23 17.76 -4.94
CA GLU A 57 -4.23 18.16 -3.94
C GLU A 57 -4.09 19.69 -3.85
N GLU A 58 -4.15 20.40 -4.97
CA GLU A 58 -4.23 21.86 -5.00
C GLU A 58 -5.47 22.38 -4.29
N ALA A 59 -6.66 21.86 -4.64
CA ALA A 59 -7.91 22.24 -3.98
C ALA A 59 -7.89 21.91 -2.47
N GLN A 60 -7.26 20.79 -2.09
CA GLN A 60 -7.09 20.37 -0.70
C GLN A 60 -6.16 21.31 0.07
N ARG A 61 -5.10 21.83 -0.57
CA ARG A 61 -4.19 22.82 0.05
C ARG A 61 -4.90 24.10 0.46
N PHE A 62 -5.89 24.54 -0.31
CA PHE A 62 -6.72 25.70 0.04
C PHE A 62 -7.80 25.40 1.09
N GLY A 63 -8.06 24.12 1.39
CA GLY A 63 -8.95 23.67 2.44
C GLY A 63 -10.36 23.31 1.95
N ILE A 64 -11.15 22.72 2.87
CA ILE A 64 -12.46 22.09 2.59
C ILE A 64 -13.50 23.11 2.05
N PHE A 65 -13.29 24.40 2.32
CA PHE A 65 -14.16 25.49 1.87
C PHE A 65 -13.88 25.96 0.44
N HIS A 66 -12.90 25.37 -0.25
CA HIS A 66 -12.68 25.68 -1.65
C HIS A 66 -13.87 25.18 -2.49
N PRO A 67 -14.49 26.02 -3.34
CA PRO A 67 -15.68 25.66 -4.11
C PRO A 67 -15.46 24.42 -4.99
N ASN A 68 -14.25 24.26 -5.53
CA ASN A 68 -13.91 23.12 -6.39
C ASN A 68 -13.43 21.89 -5.60
N TYR A 69 -13.38 21.92 -4.26
CA TYR A 69 -12.89 20.77 -3.47
C TYR A 69 -13.80 19.56 -3.62
N HIS A 70 -15.11 19.74 -3.41
CA HIS A 70 -16.09 18.65 -3.54
C HIS A 70 -16.19 18.15 -4.98
N GLU A 71 -16.13 19.06 -5.95
CA GLU A 71 -16.16 18.72 -7.38
C GLU A 71 -14.93 17.90 -7.78
N SER A 72 -13.72 18.38 -7.45
CA SER A 72 -12.45 17.70 -7.76
C SER A 72 -12.36 16.34 -7.06
N LYS A 73 -12.86 16.24 -5.83
CA LYS A 73 -12.94 14.98 -5.10
C LYS A 73 -13.83 13.96 -5.83
N ASN A 74 -15.04 14.37 -6.19
CA ASN A 74 -15.99 13.49 -6.87
C ASN A 74 -15.47 13.04 -8.25
N GLN A 75 -14.81 13.94 -8.99
CA GLN A 75 -14.15 13.61 -10.26
C GLN A 75 -12.99 12.62 -10.07
N ALA A 76 -12.15 12.81 -9.04
CA ALA A 76 -11.07 11.87 -8.75
C ALA A 76 -11.61 10.48 -8.35
N GLU A 77 -12.68 10.42 -7.55
CA GLU A 77 -13.32 9.16 -7.14
C GLU A 77 -14.00 8.44 -8.32
N SER A 78 -14.69 9.17 -9.22
CA SER A 78 -15.31 8.57 -10.40
C SER A 78 -14.26 8.05 -11.38
N PHE A 79 -13.20 8.82 -11.61
CA PHE A 79 -12.10 8.42 -12.48
C PHE A 79 -11.34 7.22 -11.90
N LEU A 80 -11.12 7.18 -10.58
CA LEU A 80 -10.53 6.02 -9.91
C LEU A 80 -11.33 4.74 -10.14
N LYS A 81 -12.67 4.82 -10.08
CA LYS A 81 -13.54 3.68 -10.39
C LYS A 81 -13.42 3.23 -11.84
N GLN A 82 -13.38 4.18 -12.78
CA GLN A 82 -13.17 3.88 -14.20
C GLN A 82 -11.81 3.21 -14.44
N MET A 83 -10.76 3.74 -13.82
CA MET A 83 -9.40 3.21 -13.92
C MET A 83 -9.32 1.78 -13.35
N ARG A 84 -9.98 1.52 -12.22
CA ARG A 84 -10.08 0.18 -11.62
C ARG A 84 -10.86 -0.83 -12.45
N ALA A 85 -11.79 -0.36 -13.30
CA ALA A 85 -12.54 -1.23 -14.20
C ALA A 85 -11.68 -1.75 -15.36
N HIS A 86 -10.52 -1.13 -15.62
CA HIS A 86 -9.58 -1.63 -16.63
C HIS A 86 -8.98 -2.96 -16.18
N PRO A 87 -9.02 -4.03 -16.99
CA PRO A 87 -8.69 -5.39 -16.56
C PRO A 87 -7.26 -5.51 -16.04
N VAL A 88 -6.29 -4.91 -16.73
CA VAL A 88 -4.86 -4.97 -16.32
C VAL A 88 -4.62 -4.20 -15.02
N ILE A 89 -5.30 -3.07 -14.81
CA ILE A 89 -5.12 -2.25 -13.61
C ILE A 89 -5.80 -2.91 -12.41
N GLY A 90 -7.03 -3.41 -12.60
CA GLY A 90 -7.75 -4.15 -11.58
C GLY A 90 -6.97 -5.37 -11.10
N SER A 91 -6.49 -6.21 -12.03
CA SER A 91 -5.67 -7.37 -11.67
C SER A 91 -4.35 -6.99 -11.01
N PHE A 92 -3.70 -5.90 -11.44
CA PHE A 92 -2.48 -5.40 -10.79
C PHE A 92 -2.73 -4.99 -9.33
N LEU A 93 -3.81 -4.25 -9.07
CA LEU A 93 -4.18 -3.81 -7.72
C LEU A 93 -4.53 -5.00 -6.80
N GLU A 94 -5.21 -6.02 -7.34
CA GLU A 94 -5.50 -7.25 -6.59
C GLU A 94 -4.22 -8.02 -6.23
N ALA A 95 -3.26 -8.11 -7.17
CA ALA A 95 -1.97 -8.73 -6.91
C ALA A 95 -1.13 -7.94 -5.91
N GLU A 96 -1.21 -6.60 -5.95
CA GLU A 96 -0.59 -5.71 -4.96
C GLU A 96 -1.18 -5.93 -3.56
N GLU A 97 -2.51 -6.03 -3.43
CA GLU A 97 -3.17 -6.33 -2.15
C GLU A 97 -2.76 -7.70 -1.58
N LYS A 98 -2.65 -8.72 -2.43
CA LYS A 98 -2.18 -10.05 -2.04
C LYS A 98 -0.73 -10.03 -1.54
N LEU A 99 0.15 -9.32 -2.24
CA LEU A 99 1.54 -9.16 -1.84
C LEU A 99 1.66 -8.39 -0.51
N ASP A 100 0.91 -7.30 -0.35
CA ASP A 100 0.87 -6.53 0.89
C ASP A 100 0.41 -7.39 2.07
N HIS A 101 -0.61 -8.24 1.86
CA HIS A 101 -1.08 -9.15 2.88
C HIS A 101 -0.02 -10.20 3.27
N LEU A 102 0.69 -10.78 2.30
CA LEU A 102 1.80 -11.69 2.56
C LEU A 102 2.89 -11.02 3.42
N LEU A 103 3.35 -9.83 3.03
CA LEU A 103 4.36 -9.08 3.77
C LEU A 103 3.88 -8.69 5.18
N TYR A 104 2.60 -8.36 5.32
CA TYR A 104 1.98 -8.09 6.61
C TYR A 104 1.97 -9.33 7.51
N GLN A 105 1.66 -10.51 6.98
CA GLN A 105 1.68 -11.76 7.73
C GLN A 105 3.08 -12.11 8.22
N VAL A 106 4.08 -12.02 7.34
CA VAL A 106 5.49 -12.29 7.69
C VAL A 106 5.96 -11.34 8.78
N SER A 107 5.75 -10.04 8.61
CA SER A 107 6.15 -9.03 9.61
C SER A 107 5.41 -9.21 10.95
N SER A 108 4.12 -9.54 10.91
CA SER A 108 3.32 -9.86 12.10
C SER A 108 3.82 -11.10 12.84
N MET A 109 4.22 -12.13 12.11
CA MET A 109 4.76 -13.35 12.69
C MET A 109 6.08 -13.08 13.40
N ILE A 110 7.02 -12.37 12.74
CA ILE A 110 8.31 -12.00 13.33
C ILE A 110 8.10 -11.15 14.58
N ALA A 111 7.28 -10.11 14.52
CA ALA A 111 7.04 -9.22 15.65
C ALA A 111 6.46 -9.95 16.87
N ARG A 112 5.48 -10.84 16.66
CA ARG A 112 4.86 -11.63 17.74
C ARG A 112 5.84 -12.62 18.36
N SER A 113 6.74 -13.21 17.56
CA SER A 113 7.79 -14.10 18.06
C SER A 113 8.82 -13.37 18.94
N VAL A 114 9.02 -12.06 18.73
CA VAL A 114 9.95 -11.24 19.52
C VAL A 114 9.27 -10.62 20.74
N SER A 115 8.02 -10.15 20.62
CA SER A 115 7.25 -9.59 21.72
C SER A 115 5.77 -9.43 21.38
N GLU A 116 4.89 -9.96 22.23
CA GLU A 116 3.43 -9.80 22.10
C GLU A 116 2.97 -8.33 22.20
N SER A 117 3.81 -7.45 22.73
CA SER A 117 3.50 -6.01 22.90
C SER A 117 3.90 -5.12 21.73
N VAL A 118 4.70 -5.64 20.77
CA VAL A 118 5.16 -4.87 19.61
C VAL A 118 4.04 -4.77 18.58
N LYS A 119 3.67 -3.54 18.22
CA LYS A 119 2.65 -3.28 17.21
C LYS A 119 3.27 -3.25 15.82
N VAL A 120 2.78 -4.12 14.94
CA VAL A 120 3.10 -4.05 13.52
C VAL A 120 2.19 -3.02 12.85
N PRO A 121 2.75 -2.00 12.16
CA PRO A 121 1.94 -1.07 11.40
C PRO A 121 1.22 -1.84 10.30
N VAL A 122 -0.11 -1.82 10.34
CA VAL A 122 -0.94 -2.36 9.26
C VAL A 122 -0.93 -1.33 8.15
N ASN A 123 -0.52 -1.73 6.94
CA ASN A 123 -0.75 -0.94 5.74
C ASN A 123 -2.21 -1.11 5.32
N ASP A 124 -3.14 -0.56 6.11
CA ASP A 124 -4.56 -0.58 5.75
C ASP A 124 -4.74 0.39 4.57
N MET A 125 -4.68 -0.14 3.34
CA MET A 125 -4.95 0.59 2.09
C MET A 125 -6.44 0.97 1.92
N GLY A 126 -7.17 1.08 3.03
CA GLY A 126 -8.58 1.43 3.11
C GLY A 126 -8.87 2.35 4.31
N LYS A 127 -9.01 3.65 4.03
CA LYS A 127 -9.57 4.69 4.91
C LYS A 127 -8.74 5.04 6.16
N GLY A 128 -7.97 6.12 6.02
CA GLY A 128 -7.74 7.15 7.04
C GLY A 128 -7.65 6.67 8.49
N SER A 129 -6.42 6.48 8.96
CA SER A 129 -6.07 6.39 10.38
C SER A 129 -6.39 7.70 11.13
N LYS A 130 -7.68 7.99 11.35
CA LYS A 130 -8.15 8.79 12.48
C LYS A 130 -8.23 7.86 13.69
N LYS A 131 -7.14 7.75 14.44
CA LYS A 131 -7.23 7.42 15.87
C LYS A 131 -6.50 8.50 16.65
N GLY A 132 -7.27 9.53 17.02
CA GLY A 132 -6.90 10.40 18.11
C GLY A 132 -6.77 9.60 19.40
N ARG A 133 -5.72 9.89 20.16
CA ARG A 133 -5.78 9.78 21.62
C ARG A 133 -5.50 11.17 22.16
N LYS A 134 -6.58 11.85 22.56
CA LYS A 134 -6.53 12.96 23.51
C LYS A 134 -5.83 12.45 24.78
N ALA A 135 -4.70 13.05 25.14
CA ALA A 135 -4.24 13.03 26.52
C ALA A 135 -5.10 14.04 27.30
N CYS A 136 -6.21 13.57 27.86
CA CYS A 136 -6.86 14.27 28.96
C CYS A 136 -6.11 13.84 30.22
N GLY A 137 -5.60 14.82 30.96
CA GLY A 137 -5.14 14.61 32.31
C GLY A 137 -6.29 14.19 33.23
N ASP A 138 -5.94 13.45 34.26
CA ASP A 138 -6.64 13.49 35.54
C ASP A 138 -5.69 13.00 36.64
N ARG A 139 -5.51 13.89 37.62
CA ARG A 139 -4.81 13.80 38.93
C ARG A 139 -3.29 13.89 38.96
#